data_AF-A0A4S9A2U2-F1
#
_entry.id   AF-A0A4S9A2U2-F1
#
_cell.length_a   1.000
_cell.length_b   1.000
_cell.length_c   1.000
_cell.angle_alpha   90.00
_cell.angle_beta   90.00
_cell.angle_gamma   90.00
#
_symmetry.space_group_name_H-M   'P 1'
#
loop_
_entity.id
_entity.type
_entity.pdbx_description
1 polymer ?
#
loop_
_entity_poly.entity_id
_entity_poly.type
_entity_poly.pdbx_seq_one_letter_code
_entity_poly.pdbx_strand_id
1 'polypeptide(L)'
;MVNPQPDDFDSLFHLEEEYYTEGYNLGVADGSRAGRIEGRLFGLEKGFEKFAAMGNLAGRNAVWEARISDQNSAATEASEYKLPKLSGGTRLQKHLQTLYALTEAETLSTENNEDSVTDFDDRLKRAEGKVKVIEKLVGEGPLTLEASQPATSGSGSAQERRQIKIMRTDAGGESSMEDFNIRHARS
;
A
#
# COMPACT_ATOMS: atom_id res chain seq x y z
N MET A 1 24.34 15.00 68.33
CA MET A 1 23.73 13.76 67.83
C MET A 1 24.45 13.42 66.55
N VAL A 2 25.20 12.32 66.54
CA VAL A 2 26.03 11.89 65.40
C VAL A 2 25.08 11.26 64.38
N ASN A 3 25.05 11.77 63.14
CA ASN A 3 24.35 11.09 62.06
C ASN A 3 25.05 9.73 61.84
N PRO A 4 24.36 8.58 61.98
CA PRO A 4 24.97 7.30 61.63
C PRO A 4 25.44 7.40 60.18
N GLN A 5 26.71 7.10 59.94
CA GLN A 5 27.22 7.01 58.58
C GLN A 5 26.45 5.88 57.89
N PRO A 6 25.95 6.08 56.66
CA PRO A 6 25.30 5.01 55.92
C PRO A 6 26.26 3.83 55.80
N ASP A 7 25.77 2.60 55.99
CA ASP A 7 26.60 1.39 55.87
C ASP A 7 27.10 1.28 54.41
N ASP A 8 28.40 1.08 54.24
CA ASP A 8 29.05 1.00 52.92
C ASP A 8 28.48 -0.14 52.06
N PHE A 9 27.79 -1.12 52.67
CA PHE A 9 27.13 -2.23 51.96
C PHE A 9 25.61 -2.07 51.79
N ASP A 10 24.97 -1.03 52.35
CA ASP A 10 23.53 -0.83 52.23
C ASP A 10 23.07 -0.71 50.77
N SER A 11 23.89 -0.09 49.89
CA SER A 11 23.59 0.02 48.46
C SER A 11 23.62 -1.31 47.73
N LEU A 12 24.41 -2.29 48.20
CA LEU A 12 24.51 -3.60 47.54
C LEU A 12 23.22 -4.41 47.69
N PHE A 13 22.49 -4.23 48.79
CA PHE A 13 21.20 -4.87 49.02
C PHE A 13 20.09 -4.34 48.11
N HIS A 14 20.23 -3.12 47.60
CA HIS A 14 19.24 -2.48 46.72
C HIS A 14 19.65 -2.53 45.24
N LEU A 15 20.87 -2.99 44.95
CA LEU A 15 21.46 -2.97 43.62
C LEU A 15 20.64 -3.73 42.56
N GLU A 16 20.02 -4.85 42.94
CA GLU A 16 19.15 -5.62 42.04
C GLU A 16 17.91 -4.81 41.65
N GLU A 17 17.24 -4.22 42.63
CA GLU A 17 16.04 -3.39 42.44
C GLU A 17 16.37 -2.12 41.64
N GLU A 18 17.54 -1.52 41.89
CA GLU A 18 18.05 -0.37 41.13
C GLU A 18 18.28 -0.72 39.66
N TYR A 19 19.01 -1.80 39.35
CA TYR A 19 19.24 -2.22 37.97
C TYR A 19 17.96 -2.72 37.28
N TYR A 20 17.05 -3.35 38.01
CA TYR A 20 15.75 -3.73 37.48
C TYR A 20 14.93 -2.50 37.07
N THR A 21 14.85 -1.51 37.96
CA THR A 21 14.14 -0.25 37.74
C THR A 21 14.78 0.56 36.61
N GLU A 22 16.12 0.62 36.59
CA GLU A 22 16.88 1.26 35.52
C GLU A 22 16.61 0.60 34.17
N GLY A 23 16.73 -0.73 34.08
CA GLY A 23 16.45 -1.49 32.87
C GLY A 23 15.01 -1.34 32.39
N TYR A 24 14.04 -1.34 33.30
CA TYR A 24 12.64 -1.08 32.99
C TYR A 24 12.44 0.34 32.42
N ASN A 25 12.97 1.36 33.09
CA ASN A 25 12.84 2.75 32.67
C ASN A 25 13.50 2.99 31.31
N LEU A 26 14.70 2.44 31.10
CA LEU A 26 15.40 2.47 29.81
C LEU A 26 14.58 1.77 28.73
N GLY A 27 14.09 0.55 29.00
CA GLY A 27 13.26 -0.22 28.07
C GLY A 27 11.96 0.50 27.70
N VAL A 28 11.29 1.15 28.66
CA VAL A 28 10.07 1.94 28.41
C VAL A 28 10.41 3.21 27.61
N ALA A 29 11.49 3.91 27.96
CA ALA A 29 11.91 5.11 27.26
C ALA A 29 12.25 4.81 25.79
N ASP A 30 13.09 3.79 25.56
CA ASP A 30 13.49 3.37 24.21
C ASP A 30 12.33 2.76 23.45
N GLY A 31 11.52 1.90 24.07
CA GLY A 31 10.33 1.31 23.45
C GLY A 31 9.32 2.37 23.03
N SER A 32 9.05 3.38 23.87
CA SER A 32 8.15 4.48 23.52
C SER A 32 8.68 5.33 22.36
N ARG A 33 10.00 5.52 22.30
CA ARG A 33 10.67 6.27 21.24
C ARG A 33 10.67 5.49 19.93
N ALA A 34 11.07 4.22 19.98
CA ALA A 34 11.08 3.31 18.84
C ALA A 34 9.67 3.14 18.26
N GLY A 35 8.67 2.87 19.10
CA GLY A 35 7.28 2.72 18.66
C GLY A 35 6.71 3.97 17.97
N ARG A 36 7.04 5.17 18.47
CA ARG A 36 6.64 6.44 17.80
C ARG A 36 7.29 6.63 16.43
N ILE A 37 8.57 6.25 16.30
CA ILE A 37 9.30 6.36 15.04
C ILE A 37 8.77 5.34 14.04
N GLU A 38 8.62 4.09 14.47
CA GLU A 38 8.11 2.99 13.66
C GLU A 38 6.68 3.26 13.18
N GLY A 39 5.78 3.70 14.07
CA GLY A 39 4.42 4.04 13.69
C GLY A 39 4.34 5.16 12.64
N ARG A 40 5.23 6.16 12.73
CA ARG A 40 5.34 7.22 11.71
C ARG A 40 5.86 6.68 10.38
N LEU A 41 6.91 5.86 10.42
CA LEU A 41 7.51 5.26 9.22
C LEU A 41 6.49 4.38 8.50
N PHE A 42 5.82 3.50 9.23
CA PHE A 42 4.79 2.61 8.70
C PHE A 42 3.61 3.38 8.08
N GLY A 43 3.14 4.43 8.76
CA GLY A 43 2.07 5.29 8.23
C GLY A 43 2.47 5.98 6.92
N LEU A 44 3.72 6.47 6.82
CA LEU A 44 4.25 7.08 5.60
C LEU A 44 4.40 6.06 4.47
N GLU A 45 4.93 4.87 4.76
CA GLU A 45 5.08 3.79 3.79
C GLU A 45 3.73 3.38 3.20
N LYS A 46 2.72 3.16 4.07
CA LYS A 46 1.37 2.80 3.63
C LYS A 46 0.64 3.93 2.93
N GLY A 47 0.83 5.17 3.37
CA GLY A 47 0.36 6.34 2.64
C GLY A 47 0.92 6.35 1.23
N PHE A 48 2.24 6.25 1.07
CA PHE A 48 2.89 6.26 -0.23
C PHE A 48 2.39 5.16 -1.16
N GLU A 49 2.25 3.91 -0.70
CA GLU A 49 1.70 2.81 -1.49
C GLU A 49 0.30 3.14 -2.05
N LYS A 50 -0.58 3.68 -1.19
CA LYS A 50 -1.94 4.08 -1.54
C LYS A 50 -1.96 5.23 -2.55
N PHE A 51 -1.13 6.26 -2.35
CA PHE A 51 -1.00 7.39 -3.28
C PHE A 51 -0.41 6.96 -4.62
N ALA A 52 0.57 6.06 -4.62
CA ALA A 52 1.13 5.51 -5.85
C ALA A 52 0.08 4.71 -6.63
N ALA A 53 -0.73 3.90 -5.96
CA ALA A 53 -1.85 3.19 -6.58
C ALA A 53 -2.87 4.17 -7.20
N MET A 54 -3.26 5.21 -6.46
CA MET A 54 -4.15 6.27 -6.96
C MET A 54 -3.56 7.00 -8.18
N GLY A 55 -2.27 7.36 -8.12
CA GLY A 55 -1.57 8.01 -9.23
C GLY A 55 -1.49 7.13 -10.47
N ASN A 56 -1.39 5.81 -10.30
CA ASN A 56 -1.45 4.86 -11.41
C ASN A 56 -2.83 4.91 -12.10
N LEU A 57 -3.92 4.99 -11.32
CA LEU A 57 -5.27 5.16 -11.87
C LEU A 57 -5.44 6.52 -12.58
N ALA A 58 -4.87 7.60 -12.01
CA ALA A 58 -4.87 8.93 -12.64
C ALA A 58 -4.14 8.91 -13.99
N GLY A 59 -2.97 8.29 -14.05
CA GLY A 59 -2.19 8.14 -15.28
C GLY A 59 -2.94 7.34 -16.35
N ARG A 60 -3.62 6.25 -15.94
CA ARG A 60 -4.49 5.49 -16.86
C ARG A 60 -5.62 6.35 -17.42
N ASN A 61 -6.28 7.16 -16.57
CA ASN A 61 -7.32 8.08 -17.02
C ASN A 61 -6.79 9.07 -18.07
N ALA A 62 -5.64 9.70 -17.79
CA ALA A 62 -5.00 10.64 -18.72
C ALA A 62 -4.67 9.99 -20.08
N VAL A 63 -4.16 8.75 -20.06
CA VAL A 63 -3.87 8.00 -21.29
C VAL A 63 -5.14 7.69 -22.07
N TRP A 64 -6.22 7.25 -21.42
CA TRP A 64 -7.49 6.98 -22.10
C TRP A 64 -8.14 8.24 -22.66
N GLU A 65 -8.11 9.36 -21.94
CA GLU A 65 -8.62 10.65 -22.43
C GLU A 65 -7.85 11.14 -23.67
N ALA A 66 -6.52 11.04 -23.66
CA ALA A 66 -5.68 11.40 -24.81
C ALA A 66 -6.04 10.59 -26.06
N ARG A 67 -6.31 9.28 -25.91
CA ARG A 67 -6.69 8.40 -27.04
C ARG A 67 -8.09 8.67 -27.60
N ILE A 68 -8.97 9.32 -26.85
CA ILE A 68 -10.28 9.77 -27.34
C ILE A 68 -10.15 11.10 -28.08
N SER A 69 -9.38 12.06 -27.56
CA SER A 69 -9.20 13.38 -28.18
C SER A 69 -8.52 13.30 -29.55
N ASP A 70 -7.61 12.35 -29.75
CA ASP A 70 -6.91 12.13 -31.03
C ASP A 70 -7.82 11.57 -32.15
N GLN A 71 -9.10 11.32 -31.87
CA GLN A 71 -10.11 11.02 -32.91
C GLN A 71 -10.51 12.27 -33.71
N ASN A 72 -10.51 13.45 -33.10
CA ASN A 72 -10.94 14.69 -33.77
C ASN A 72 -9.82 15.36 -34.58
N SER A 73 -8.55 15.03 -34.28
CA SER A 73 -7.39 15.54 -35.00
C SER A 73 -7.00 14.55 -36.11
N ALA A 74 -7.59 14.73 -37.29
CA ALA A 74 -7.33 13.91 -38.48
C ALA A 74 -5.98 14.20 -39.17
N ALA A 75 -4.99 14.77 -38.47
CA ALA A 75 -3.72 15.13 -39.06
C ALA A 75 -2.53 14.79 -38.16
N THR A 76 -1.54 14.12 -38.77
CA THR A 76 -0.09 14.16 -38.48
C THR A 76 0.52 12.81 -38.11
N GLU A 77 1.15 12.22 -39.14
CA GLU A 77 2.35 11.35 -39.20
C GLU A 77 2.37 10.05 -38.37
N ALA A 78 2.67 8.96 -39.07
CA ALA A 78 2.75 7.60 -38.55
C ALA A 78 4.12 7.38 -37.90
N SER A 79 4.24 7.61 -36.60
CA SER A 79 5.27 6.97 -35.78
C SER A 79 4.87 5.53 -35.49
N GLU A 80 5.80 4.58 -35.58
CA GLU A 80 5.64 3.13 -35.34
C GLU A 80 5.03 2.79 -33.96
N TYR A 81 4.99 3.75 -33.03
CA TYR A 81 4.55 3.59 -31.64
C TYR A 81 3.25 4.36 -31.28
N LYS A 82 2.27 4.45 -32.18
CA LYS A 82 0.96 5.06 -31.84
C LYS A 82 0.04 4.07 -31.11
N LEU A 83 -0.48 4.52 -29.96
CA LEU A 83 -1.47 3.77 -29.19
C LEU A 83 -2.78 3.60 -29.97
N PRO A 84 -3.49 2.46 -29.83
CA PRO A 84 -4.79 2.27 -30.48
C PRO A 84 -5.79 3.35 -30.07
N LYS A 85 -6.46 3.97 -31.05
CA LYS A 85 -7.49 4.98 -30.76
C LYS A 85 -8.73 4.33 -30.18
N LEU A 86 -9.35 4.99 -29.19
CA LEU A 86 -10.55 4.49 -28.52
C LEU A 86 -11.81 5.15 -29.07
N SER A 87 -12.94 4.45 -29.07
CA SER A 87 -14.22 5.03 -29.46
C SER A 87 -14.75 5.91 -28.33
N GLY A 88 -14.82 7.23 -28.57
CA GLY A 88 -15.21 8.24 -27.59
C GLY A 88 -16.71 8.28 -27.26
N GLY A 89 -17.30 7.15 -26.88
CA GLY A 89 -18.72 7.10 -26.53
C GLY A 89 -19.04 7.99 -25.31
N THR A 90 -20.20 8.67 -25.32
CA THR A 90 -20.63 9.57 -24.23
C THR A 90 -20.65 8.89 -22.85
N ARG A 91 -20.93 7.58 -22.80
CA ARG A 91 -20.86 6.77 -21.59
C ARG A 91 -19.43 6.64 -21.07
N LEU A 92 -18.46 6.38 -21.95
CA LEU A 92 -17.05 6.26 -21.58
C LEU A 92 -16.53 7.59 -21.05
N GLN A 93 -16.84 8.69 -21.73
CA GLN A 93 -16.42 10.03 -21.33
C GLN A 93 -16.93 10.42 -19.92
N LYS A 94 -18.18 10.10 -19.59
CA LYS A 94 -18.71 10.32 -18.23
C LYS A 94 -17.95 9.53 -17.16
N HIS A 95 -17.57 8.29 -17.46
CA HIS A 95 -16.81 7.46 -16.54
C HIS A 95 -15.38 8.00 -16.34
N LEU A 96 -14.73 8.45 -17.42
CA LEU A 96 -13.40 9.09 -17.36
C LEU A 96 -13.43 10.38 -16.53
N GLN A 97 -14.41 11.26 -16.76
CA GLN A 97 -14.58 12.48 -15.98
C GLN A 97 -14.78 12.18 -14.47
N THR A 98 -15.56 11.14 -14.16
CA THR A 98 -15.74 10.70 -12.77
C THR A 98 -14.45 10.15 -12.18
N LEU A 99 -13.68 9.37 -12.95
CA LEU A 99 -12.40 8.83 -12.51
C LEU A 99 -11.37 9.94 -12.27
N TYR A 100 -11.31 10.94 -13.15
CA TYR A 100 -10.50 12.14 -12.98
C TYR A 100 -10.81 12.83 -11.64
N ALA A 101 -12.08 13.15 -11.39
CA ALA A 101 -12.50 13.82 -10.16
C ALA A 101 -12.18 13.02 -8.87
N LEU A 102 -12.13 11.69 -8.96
CA LEU A 102 -11.76 10.83 -7.83
C LEU A 102 -10.25 10.73 -7.61
N THR A 103 -9.44 10.97 -8.65
CA THR A 103 -7.98 10.77 -8.66
C THR A 103 -7.18 12.07 -8.70
N GLU A 104 -7.86 13.22 -8.66
CA GLU A 104 -7.24 14.55 -8.73
C GLU A 104 -6.38 14.84 -7.49
N ALA A 105 -5.06 14.97 -7.71
CA ALA A 105 -4.08 15.06 -6.65
C ALA A 105 -4.28 16.25 -5.69
N GLU A 106 -4.74 17.39 -6.20
CA GLU A 106 -4.97 18.60 -5.40
C GLU A 106 -6.12 18.45 -4.40
N THR A 107 -7.03 17.50 -4.64
CA THR A 107 -8.21 17.26 -3.80
C THR A 107 -7.98 16.19 -2.73
N LEU A 108 -6.81 15.52 -2.74
CA LEU A 108 -6.47 14.43 -1.83
C LEU A 108 -5.68 14.96 -0.63
N SER A 109 -6.20 14.70 0.58
CA SER A 109 -5.52 15.04 1.83
C SER A 109 -4.29 14.14 2.04
N THR A 110 -3.15 14.74 2.37
CA THR A 110 -1.91 14.03 2.73
C THR A 110 -1.74 13.87 4.25
N GLU A 111 -2.75 14.25 5.02
CA GLU A 111 -2.73 14.14 6.48
C GLU A 111 -3.01 12.71 6.94
N ASN A 112 -2.30 12.25 7.98
CA ASN A 112 -2.51 10.95 8.60
C ASN A 112 -3.48 11.05 9.79
N ASN A 113 -4.68 11.58 9.55
CA ASN A 113 -5.79 11.56 10.50
C ASN A 113 -6.85 10.54 10.04
N GLU A 114 -7.64 10.02 10.97
CA GLU A 114 -8.59 8.92 10.71
C GLU A 114 -9.59 9.26 9.59
N ASP A 115 -10.11 10.49 9.59
CA ASP A 115 -11.08 10.97 8.61
C ASP A 115 -10.47 11.04 7.20
N SER A 116 -9.25 11.58 7.06
CA SER A 116 -8.54 11.73 5.79
C SER A 116 -8.16 10.37 5.20
N VAL A 117 -7.70 9.44 6.04
CA VAL A 117 -7.38 8.07 5.60
C VAL A 117 -8.64 7.35 5.14
N THR A 118 -9.75 7.50 5.87
CA THR A 118 -11.04 6.90 5.51
C THR A 118 -11.57 7.45 4.18
N ASP A 119 -11.59 8.78 3.99
CA ASP A 119 -12.01 9.40 2.74
C ASP A 119 -11.13 8.96 1.56
N PHE A 120 -9.81 8.91 1.77
CA PHE A 120 -8.88 8.44 0.75
C PHE A 120 -9.19 7.00 0.32
N ASP A 121 -9.36 6.08 1.28
CA ASP A 121 -9.63 4.66 1.00
C ASP A 121 -10.97 4.48 0.27
N ASP A 122 -11.98 5.26 0.66
CA ASP A 122 -13.27 5.30 0.00
C ASP A 122 -13.18 5.80 -1.45
N ARG A 123 -12.40 6.86 -1.69
CA ARG A 123 -12.14 7.37 -3.06
C ARG A 123 -11.38 6.34 -3.89
N LEU A 124 -10.35 5.70 -3.32
CA LEU A 124 -9.56 4.68 -4.01
C LEU A 124 -10.44 3.50 -4.44
N LYS A 125 -11.26 2.96 -3.53
CA LYS A 125 -12.22 1.88 -3.85
C LYS A 125 -13.20 2.28 -4.95
N ARG A 126 -13.72 3.50 -4.90
CA ARG A 126 -14.62 4.02 -5.95
C ARG A 126 -13.89 4.15 -7.29
N ALA A 127 -12.65 4.66 -7.29
CA ALA A 127 -11.82 4.80 -8.48
C ALA A 127 -11.50 3.44 -9.12
N GLU A 128 -11.09 2.45 -8.33
CA GLU A 128 -10.90 1.06 -8.79
C GLU A 128 -12.18 0.48 -9.42
N GLY A 129 -13.34 0.76 -8.82
CA GLY A 129 -14.63 0.39 -9.40
C GLY A 129 -14.88 1.03 -10.77
N LYS A 130 -14.53 2.32 -10.94
CA LYS A 130 -14.66 3.01 -12.24
C LYS A 130 -13.71 2.47 -13.29
N VAL A 131 -12.47 2.19 -12.90
CA VAL A 131 -11.45 1.60 -13.78
C VAL A 131 -11.92 0.26 -14.35
N LYS A 132 -12.47 -0.63 -13.52
CA LYS A 132 -13.03 -1.92 -13.97
C LYS A 132 -14.17 -1.74 -14.98
N VAL A 133 -14.97 -0.67 -14.85
CA VAL A 133 -16.04 -0.36 -15.81
C VAL A 133 -15.44 0.17 -17.12
N ILE A 134 -14.45 1.04 -17.04
CA ILE A 134 -13.77 1.61 -18.22
C ILE A 134 -13.03 0.52 -19.00
N GLU A 135 -12.27 -0.35 -18.34
CA GLU A 135 -11.62 -1.53 -18.93
C GLU A 135 -12.60 -2.36 -19.77
N LYS A 136 -13.78 -2.66 -19.21
CA LYS A 136 -14.84 -3.40 -19.92
C LYS A 136 -15.41 -2.65 -21.12
N LEU A 137 -15.52 -1.32 -21.05
CA LEU A 137 -16.01 -0.49 -22.16
C LEU A 137 -14.99 -0.34 -23.29
N VAL A 138 -13.71 -0.29 -22.93
CA VAL A 138 -12.58 -0.15 -23.85
C VAL A 138 -12.17 -1.50 -24.45
N GLY A 139 -12.46 -2.61 -23.77
CA GLY A 139 -12.02 -3.94 -24.15
C GLY A 139 -10.55 -4.23 -23.79
N GLU A 140 -9.95 -3.40 -22.95
CA GLU A 140 -8.61 -3.59 -22.40
C GLU A 140 -8.69 -4.38 -21.09
N GLY A 141 -7.89 -5.45 -20.97
CA GLY A 141 -7.76 -6.21 -19.72
C GLY A 141 -6.94 -5.47 -18.66
N PRO A 142 -6.92 -5.95 -17.40
CA PRO A 142 -6.10 -5.35 -16.36
C PRO A 142 -4.63 -5.36 -16.78
N LEU A 143 -3.97 -4.21 -16.65
CA LEU A 143 -2.53 -4.11 -16.85
C LEU A 143 -1.84 -4.74 -15.64
N THR A 144 -1.39 -5.99 -15.77
CA THR A 144 -0.42 -6.56 -14.86
C THR A 144 0.92 -5.90 -15.18
N LEU A 145 1.35 -4.95 -14.35
CA LEU A 145 2.73 -4.49 -14.36
C LEU A 145 3.58 -5.65 -13.80
N GLU A 146 3.99 -6.57 -14.66
CA GLU A 146 5.09 -7.48 -14.35
C GLU A 146 6.28 -6.58 -14.01
N ALA A 147 6.65 -6.52 -12.74
CA ALA A 147 7.84 -5.81 -12.30
C ALA A 147 8.99 -6.29 -13.18
N SER A 148 9.57 -5.36 -13.96
CA SER A 148 10.70 -5.69 -14.81
C SER A 148 11.80 -6.25 -13.93
N GLN A 149 12.01 -7.57 -14.00
CA GLN A 149 13.17 -8.18 -13.38
C GLN A 149 14.41 -7.43 -13.89
N PRO A 150 15.39 -7.13 -13.04
CA PRO A 150 16.63 -6.52 -13.50
C PRO A 150 17.20 -7.40 -14.60
N ALA A 151 17.47 -6.79 -15.75
CA ALA A 151 17.93 -7.48 -16.95
C ALA A 151 19.19 -8.29 -16.65
N THR A 152 19.06 -9.59 -16.45
CA THR A 152 20.18 -10.52 -16.55
C THR A 152 20.30 -10.91 -18.01
N SER A 153 21.26 -10.29 -18.69
CA SER A 153 21.74 -10.68 -20.01
C SER A 153 22.10 -12.16 -20.05
N GLY A 154 21.44 -12.94 -20.92
CA GLY A 154 21.77 -14.34 -21.17
C GLY A 154 20.97 -14.91 -22.34
N SER A 155 21.67 -15.17 -23.45
CA SER A 155 21.14 -15.67 -24.72
C SER A 155 20.50 -17.07 -24.64
N GLY A 156 19.52 -17.34 -25.49
CA GLY A 156 19.24 -18.71 -25.95
C GLY A 156 17.78 -19.00 -26.24
N SER A 157 17.49 -19.30 -27.50
CA SER A 157 16.26 -19.85 -28.09
C SER A 157 15.56 -20.94 -27.26
N ALA A 158 14.22 -20.95 -27.25
CA ALA A 158 13.42 -22.04 -27.83
C ALA A 158 11.93 -21.93 -27.45
N GLN A 159 11.14 -22.01 -28.50
CA GLN A 159 9.71 -22.22 -28.61
C GLN A 159 9.19 -23.42 -27.79
N GLU A 160 8.26 -23.22 -26.84
CA GLU A 160 7.32 -24.28 -26.45
C GLU A 160 6.02 -23.70 -25.85
N ARG A 161 4.91 -23.94 -26.56
CA ARG A 161 3.55 -23.71 -26.07
C ARG A 161 3.27 -24.67 -24.91
N ARG A 162 2.91 -24.17 -23.73
CA ARG A 162 2.38 -25.00 -22.65
C ARG A 162 0.94 -24.63 -22.33
N GLN A 163 0.04 -25.57 -22.64
CA GLN A 163 -1.35 -25.60 -22.17
C GLN A 163 -1.34 -25.78 -20.65
N ILE A 164 -2.03 -24.91 -19.91
CA ILE A 164 -2.18 -25.06 -18.45
C ILE A 164 -3.59 -25.56 -18.16
N LYS A 165 -3.66 -26.80 -17.72
CA LYS A 165 -4.87 -27.49 -17.21
C LYS A 165 -5.08 -27.06 -15.76
N ILE A 166 -6.19 -26.38 -15.48
CA ILE A 166 -6.59 -25.98 -14.12
C ILE A 166 -7.27 -27.18 -13.46
N MET A 167 -6.65 -27.77 -12.43
CA MET A 167 -7.33 -28.64 -11.46
C MET A 167 -7.49 -27.88 -10.15
N ARG A 168 -8.70 -27.88 -9.59
CA ARG A 168 -8.99 -27.36 -8.26
C ARG A 168 -8.44 -28.33 -7.22
N THR A 169 -7.66 -27.82 -6.29
CA THR A 169 -7.31 -28.50 -5.04
C THR A 169 -7.95 -27.71 -3.91
N ASP A 170 -8.98 -28.29 -3.32
CA ASP A 170 -9.62 -27.79 -2.11
C ASP A 170 -8.80 -28.29 -0.92
N ALA A 171 -8.13 -27.40 -0.18
CA ALA A 171 -7.61 -27.70 1.15
C ALA A 171 -7.19 -26.43 1.92
N GLY A 172 -7.83 -26.22 3.07
CA GLY A 172 -7.08 -26.02 4.31
C GLY A 172 -7.06 -24.62 4.93
N GLY A 173 -7.91 -24.46 5.95
CA GLY A 173 -7.43 -24.10 7.29
C GLY A 173 -7.30 -22.61 7.60
N GLU A 174 -8.39 -21.99 8.03
CA GLU A 174 -8.34 -20.76 8.83
C GLU A 174 -7.83 -21.13 10.24
N SER A 175 -6.56 -20.83 10.51
CA SER A 175 -6.01 -20.83 11.87
C SER A 175 -6.49 -19.56 12.56
N SER A 176 -7.63 -19.69 13.25
CA SER A 176 -8.16 -18.72 14.20
C SER A 176 -7.09 -18.38 15.26
N MET A 177 -6.74 -17.11 15.37
CA MET A 177 -5.66 -16.59 16.22
C MET A 177 -6.26 -15.91 17.45
N GLU A 178 -6.97 -16.67 18.29
CA GLU A 178 -7.58 -16.16 19.52
C GLU A 178 -7.57 -17.25 20.61
N ASP A 179 -6.42 -17.46 21.27
CA ASP A 179 -6.39 -18.29 22.48
C ASP A 179 -5.26 -17.94 23.46
N PHE A 180 -5.00 -16.63 23.63
CA PHE A 180 -4.21 -16.11 24.75
C PHE A 180 -5.11 -15.75 25.94
N ASN A 181 -5.89 -16.72 26.45
CA ASN A 181 -6.58 -16.55 27.72
C ASN A 181 -5.80 -17.23 28.86
N ILE A 182 -4.93 -16.41 29.46
CA ILE A 182 -4.65 -16.27 30.89
C ILE A 182 -5.21 -17.40 31.77
N ARG A 183 -4.37 -18.34 32.19
CA ARG A 183 -4.64 -19.12 33.42
C ARG A 183 -4.07 -18.36 34.61
N HIS A 184 -4.96 -17.71 35.35
CA HIS A 184 -4.70 -17.35 36.73
C HIS A 184 -4.45 -18.62 37.54
N ALA A 185 -3.21 -18.81 37.98
CA ALA A 185 -2.91 -19.67 39.11
C ALA A 185 -3.34 -18.95 40.38
N ARG A 186 -4.37 -19.44 41.07
CA ARG A 186 -4.59 -19.13 42.49
C ARG A 186 -5.23 -20.29 43.26
N SER A 187 -4.54 -20.56 44.36
CA SER A 187 -4.83 -21.34 45.58
C SER A 187 -4.85 -22.86 45.50
#